data_AF-A0A7W9ZD30-F1
#
_entry.id   AF-A0A7W9ZD30-F1
#
_cell.length_a   1.000
_cell.length_b   1.000
_cell.length_c   1.000
_cell.angle_alpha   90.00
_cell.angle_beta   90.00
_cell.angle_gamma   90.00
#
_symmetry.space_group_name_H-M   'P 1'
#
loop_
_entity.id
_entity.type
_entity.pdbx_description
1 polymer ?
#
loop_
_entity_poly.entity_id
_entity_poly.type
_entity_poly.pdbx_seq_one_letter_code
_entity_poly.pdbx_strand_id
1 'polypeptide(L)'
;MTLAGIESILAMQSVDPDAGGGARKRMIQRGEELLDHLEELRQGVLDGKVSKDSLTSLAHLARTRRESGVDPQLAAVLDEIELRAEVELAKLNRR
;
A
#
# COMPACT_ATOMS: atom_id res chain seq x y z
N MET A 1 -38.60 -34.56 -2.01
CA MET A 1 -37.17 -34.20 -1.97
C MET A 1 -37.08 -32.80 -2.55
N THR A 2 -36.82 -31.82 -1.69
CA THR A 2 -37.12 -30.40 -1.91
C THR A 2 -36.09 -29.73 -2.82
N LEU A 3 -36.61 -28.87 -3.71
CA LEU A 3 -35.89 -28.03 -4.68
C LEU A 3 -34.76 -27.17 -4.05
N ALA A 4 -34.80 -26.98 -2.72
CA ALA A 4 -33.81 -26.26 -1.92
C ALA A 4 -32.37 -26.82 -2.02
N GLY A 5 -32.19 -28.13 -2.26
CA GLY A 5 -30.87 -28.72 -2.37
C GLY A 5 -30.10 -28.33 -3.64
N ILE A 6 -30.81 -27.98 -4.72
CA ILE A 6 -30.20 -27.62 -6.01
C ILE A 6 -29.80 -26.14 -6.03
N GLU A 7 -30.57 -25.28 -5.36
CA GLU A 7 -30.24 -23.85 -5.22
C GLU A 7 -28.95 -23.64 -4.41
N SER A 8 -28.67 -24.47 -3.40
CA SER A 8 -27.39 -24.41 -2.65
C SER A 8 -26.17 -24.83 -3.48
N ILE A 9 -26.34 -25.70 -4.49
CA ILE A 9 -25.26 -26.10 -5.39
C ILE A 9 -25.02 -25.04 -6.48
N LEU A 10 -26.07 -24.35 -6.93
CA LEU A 10 -25.97 -23.22 -7.87
C LEU A 10 -25.35 -21.97 -7.22
N ALA A 11 -25.68 -21.67 -5.96
CA ALA A 11 -25.09 -20.55 -5.22
C ALA A 11 -23.57 -20.73 -4.96
N MET A 12 -23.08 -21.98 -4.90
CA MET A 12 -21.64 -22.29 -4.84
C MET A 12 -20.94 -22.19 -6.19
N GLN A 13 -21.65 -22.27 -7.32
CA GLN A 13 -21.08 -22.09 -8.67
C GLN A 13 -21.04 -20.62 -9.12
N SER A 14 -21.66 -19.72 -8.37
CA SER A 14 -21.56 -18.26 -8.55
C SER A 14 -20.37 -17.62 -7.83
N VAL A 15 -19.40 -18.43 -7.34
CA VAL A 15 -18.09 -17.90 -6.96
C VAL A 15 -17.30 -17.70 -8.25
N ASP A 16 -17.48 -16.52 -8.82
CA ASP A 16 -16.77 -16.02 -9.98
C ASP A 16 -15.26 -16.27 -9.84
N PRO A 17 -14.66 -17.17 -10.65
CA PRO A 17 -13.24 -17.50 -10.55
C PRO A 17 -12.32 -16.30 -10.87
N ASP A 18 -12.88 -15.23 -11.43
CA ASP A 18 -12.15 -14.00 -11.77
C ASP A 18 -12.08 -12.96 -10.62
N ALA A 19 -12.85 -13.13 -9.53
CA ALA A 19 -12.85 -12.17 -8.43
C ALA A 19 -11.49 -12.07 -7.70
N GLY A 20 -10.72 -13.16 -7.64
CA GLY A 20 -9.42 -13.21 -6.96
C GLY A 20 -8.24 -12.68 -7.78
N GLY A 21 -8.22 -12.92 -9.09
CA GLY A 21 -7.10 -12.54 -9.97
C GLY A 21 -6.97 -11.02 -10.13
N GLY A 22 -8.10 -10.33 -10.32
CA GLY A 22 -8.12 -8.88 -10.43
C GLY A 22 -7.71 -8.16 -9.14
N ALA A 23 -8.13 -8.67 -7.98
CA ALA A 23 -7.76 -8.09 -6.68
C ALA A 23 -6.26 -8.21 -6.41
N ARG A 24 -5.68 -9.38 -6.66
CA ARG A 24 -4.23 -9.60 -6.49
C ARG A 24 -3.40 -8.73 -7.44
N LYS A 25 -3.78 -8.66 -8.73
CA LYS A 25 -3.10 -7.80 -9.71
C LYS A 25 -3.12 -6.33 -9.30
N ARG A 26 -4.26 -5.85 -8.81
CA ARG A 26 -4.43 -4.48 -8.28
C ARG A 26 -3.61 -4.19 -7.03
N MET A 27 -3.33 -5.19 -6.19
CA MET A 27 -2.46 -5.04 -5.02
C MET A 27 -0.98 -4.97 -5.42
N ILE A 28 -0.56 -5.82 -6.37
CA ILE A 28 0.82 -5.83 -6.88
C ILE A 28 1.15 -4.51 -7.57
N GLN A 29 0.29 -4.04 -8.47
CA GLN A 29 0.51 -2.78 -9.19
C GLN A 29 0.63 -1.58 -8.24
N ARG A 30 -0.20 -1.54 -7.18
CA ARG A 30 -0.08 -0.52 -6.13
C ARG A 30 1.21 -0.66 -5.30
N GLY A 31 1.71 -1.87 -5.13
CA GLY A 31 3.00 -2.13 -4.49
C GLY A 31 4.15 -1.52 -5.30
N GLU A 32 4.16 -1.79 -6.61
CA GLU A 32 5.13 -1.26 -7.57
C GLU A 32 5.13 0.27 -7.58
N GLU A 33 3.96 0.91 -7.66
CA GLU A 33 3.83 2.38 -7.58
C GLU A 33 4.42 2.99 -6.30
N LEU A 34 4.36 2.29 -5.17
CA LEU A 34 4.99 2.79 -3.93
C LEU A 34 6.50 2.66 -3.97
N LEU A 35 7.00 1.56 -4.52
CA LEU A 35 8.43 1.33 -4.69
C LEU A 35 9.04 2.37 -5.63
N ASP A 36 8.33 2.74 -6.69
CA ASP A 36 8.77 3.79 -7.63
C ASP A 36 8.84 5.16 -6.95
N HIS A 37 7.83 5.53 -6.15
CA HIS A 37 7.89 6.78 -5.38
C HIS A 37 9.00 6.78 -4.31
N LEU A 38 9.28 5.64 -3.69
CA LEU A 38 10.40 5.49 -2.76
C LEU A 38 11.74 5.66 -3.48
N GLU A 39 11.85 5.18 -4.71
CA GLU A 39 13.04 5.31 -5.55
C GLU A 39 13.28 6.76 -5.98
N GLU A 40 12.25 7.48 -6.43
CA GLU A 40 12.34 8.92 -6.73
C GLU A 40 12.77 9.72 -5.50
N LEU A 41 12.20 9.42 -4.34
CA LEU A 41 12.57 10.09 -3.10
C LEU A 41 14.03 9.79 -2.72
N ARG A 42 14.47 8.54 -2.87
CA ARG A 42 15.87 8.16 -2.65
C ARG A 42 16.82 8.93 -3.58
N GLN A 43 16.47 9.06 -4.86
CA GLN A 43 17.26 9.84 -5.81
C GLN A 43 17.31 11.33 -5.41
N GLY A 44 16.18 11.91 -5.00
CA GLY A 44 16.14 13.27 -4.46
C GLY A 44 16.99 13.46 -3.18
N VAL A 45 17.09 12.43 -2.33
CA VAL A 45 17.99 12.40 -1.16
C VAL A 45 19.45 12.41 -1.59
N LEU A 46 19.82 11.54 -2.53
CA LEU A 46 21.19 11.44 -3.04
C LEU A 46 21.64 12.72 -3.76
N ASP A 47 20.71 13.42 -4.41
CA ASP A 47 20.97 14.69 -5.10
C ASP A 47 20.98 15.91 -4.16
N GLY A 48 20.70 15.72 -2.86
CA GLY A 48 20.61 16.81 -1.88
C GLY A 48 19.41 17.74 -2.07
N LYS A 49 18.39 17.31 -2.82
CA LYS A 49 17.21 18.08 -3.22
C LYS A 49 15.92 17.50 -2.64
N VAL A 50 15.94 16.99 -1.42
CA VAL A 50 14.71 16.52 -0.76
C VAL A 50 13.84 17.72 -0.42
N SER A 51 12.73 17.87 -1.14
CA SER A 51 11.74 18.88 -0.82
C SER A 51 10.92 18.45 0.39
N LYS A 52 10.56 19.42 1.24
CA LYS A 52 9.67 19.20 2.39
C LYS A 52 8.32 18.61 1.98
N ASP A 53 7.84 18.96 0.78
CA ASP A 53 6.59 18.48 0.20
C ASP A 53 6.66 16.99 -0.16
N SER A 54 7.80 16.52 -0.69
CA SER A 54 8.04 15.11 -1.00
C SER A 54 8.01 14.22 0.24
N LEU A 55 8.68 14.65 1.33
CA LEU A 55 8.66 13.92 2.60
C LEU A 55 7.28 13.89 3.25
N THR A 56 6.56 15.02 3.19
CA THR A 56 5.18 15.12 3.71
C THR A 56 4.24 14.17 2.96
N SER A 57 4.39 14.10 1.64
CA SER A 57 3.60 13.20 0.78
C SER A 57 3.89 11.73 1.10
N LEU A 58 5.16 11.38 1.31
CA LEU A 58 5.56 10.01 1.66
C LEU A 58 4.99 9.57 3.02
N ALA A 59 5.09 10.42 4.05
CA ALA A 59 4.51 10.13 5.37
C ALA A 59 2.99 9.91 5.28
N HIS A 60 2.30 10.73 4.50
CA HIS A 60 0.86 10.58 4.28
C HIS A 60 0.51 9.26 3.56
N LEU A 61 1.23 8.92 2.50
CA LEU A 61 1.06 7.67 1.75
C LEU A 61 1.27 6.43 2.62
N ALA A 62 2.30 6.43 3.46
CA ALA A 62 2.56 5.34 4.40
C ALA A 62 1.42 5.19 5.42
N ARG A 63 0.88 6.30 5.92
CA ARG A 63 -0.23 6.32 6.88
C ARG A 63 -1.55 5.84 6.29
N THR A 64 -1.90 6.28 5.08
CA THR A 64 -3.17 5.92 4.41
C THR A 64 -3.24 4.44 4.06
N ARG A 65 -2.10 3.77 3.85
CA ARG A 65 -2.06 2.33 3.58
C ARG A 65 -2.35 1.44 4.79
N ARG A 66 -2.47 1.97 6.00
CA ARG A 66 -2.82 1.17 7.19
C ARG A 66 -4.30 0.75 7.27
N GLU A 67 -5.15 1.13 6.31
CA GLU A 67 -6.54 0.69 6.30
C GLU A 67 -6.67 -0.83 6.07
N SER A 68 -7.61 -1.45 6.80
CA SER A 68 -7.73 -2.87 7.16
C SER A 68 -7.33 -3.92 6.10
N GLY A 69 -6.55 -4.93 6.53
CA GLY A 69 -6.24 -6.12 5.73
C GLY A 69 -4.81 -6.19 5.18
N VAL A 70 -3.92 -5.31 5.61
CA VAL A 70 -2.50 -5.31 5.22
C VAL A 70 -1.72 -6.43 5.90
N ASP A 71 -0.87 -7.09 5.12
CA ASP A 71 0.08 -8.09 5.59
C ASP A 71 0.97 -7.52 6.71
N PRO A 72 1.19 -8.24 7.84
CA PRO A 72 1.97 -7.72 8.97
C PRO A 72 3.40 -7.29 8.63
N GLN A 73 4.05 -7.92 7.65
CA GLN A 73 5.41 -7.54 7.24
C GLN A 73 5.38 -6.24 6.45
N LEU A 74 4.39 -6.08 5.57
CA LEU A 74 4.17 -4.82 4.85
C LEU A 74 3.83 -3.68 5.82
N ALA A 75 3.03 -3.93 6.85
CA ALA A 75 2.72 -2.94 7.88
C ALA A 75 4.00 -2.45 8.59
N ALA A 76 4.90 -3.36 8.99
CA ALA A 76 6.15 -3.01 9.65
C ALA A 76 7.07 -2.14 8.76
N VAL A 77 7.13 -2.44 7.45
CA VAL A 77 7.91 -1.63 6.50
C VAL A 77 7.31 -0.23 6.34
N LEU A 78 5.97 -0.11 6.28
CA LEU A 78 5.29 1.18 6.19
C LEU A 78 5.55 2.05 7.44
N ASP A 79 5.58 1.44 8.63
CA ASP A 79 5.90 2.13 9.89
C ASP A 79 7.34 2.68 9.89
N GLU A 80 8.30 1.90 9.40
CA GLU A 80 9.70 2.34 9.28
C GLU A 80 9.86 3.50 8.28
N ILE A 81 9.12 3.47 7.18
CA ILE A 81 9.09 4.54 6.18
C ILE A 81 8.49 5.83 6.77
N GLU A 82 7.35 5.75 7.46
CA GLU A 82 6.72 6.92 8.10
C GLU A 82 7.69 7.56 9.12
N LEU A 83 8.27 6.74 10.00
CA LEU A 83 9.21 7.23 11.02
C LEU A 83 10.40 7.97 10.42
N ARG A 84 11.02 7.41 9.36
CA ARG A 84 12.14 8.08 8.68
C ARG A 84 11.73 9.40 8.03
N ALA A 85 10.59 9.42 7.35
CA ALA A 85 10.09 10.64 6.71
C ALA A 85 9.86 11.76 7.74
N GLU A 86 9.25 11.44 8.88
CA GLU A 86 9.03 12.40 9.96
C GLU A 86 10.35 12.91 10.58
N VAL A 87 11.34 12.03 10.76
CA VAL A 87 12.67 12.41 11.26
C VAL A 87 13.37 13.37 10.30
N GLU A 88 13.34 13.11 8.99
CA GLU A 88 13.96 13.99 7.99
C GLU A 88 13.24 15.35 7.90
N LEU A 89 11.90 15.37 8.01
CA LEU A 89 11.14 16.62 8.11
C LEU A 89 11.56 17.43 9.34
N ALA A 90 11.74 16.77 10.49
CA ALA A 90 12.18 17.42 11.71
C ALA A 90 13.61 18.01 11.57
N LYS A 91 14.51 17.32 10.86
CA LYS A 91 15.86 17.81 10.55
C LYS A 91 15.83 19.06 9.67
N LEU A 92 14.97 19.09 8.65
CA LEU A 92 14.82 20.25 7.76
C LEU A 92 14.25 21.48 8.49
N ASN A 93 13.29 21.29 9.40
CA ASN A 93 12.70 22.40 10.17
C ASN A 93 13.65 23.03 11.21
N ARG A 94 14.78 22.37 11.52
CA ARG A 94 15.78 22.87 12.48
C ARG A 94 16.92 23.66 11.79
N ARG A 95 17.04 23.59 10.45
CA ARG A 95 17.98 24.39 9.66
C ARG A 95 17.43 25.78 9.40
#